data_AF-A0A7V9NW99-F1
#
_entry.id   AF-A0A7V9NW99-F1
#
_cell.length_a   1.000
_cell.length_b   1.000
_cell.length_c   1.000
_cell.angle_alpha   90.00
_cell.angle_beta   90.00
_cell.angle_gamma   90.00
#
_symmetry.space_group_name_H-M   'P 1'
#
loop_
_entity.id
_entity.type
_entity.pdbx_description
1 polymer ?
#
loop_
_entity_poly.entity_id
_entity_poly.type
_entity_poly.pdbx_seq_one_letter_code
_entity_poly.pdbx_strand_id
1 'polypeptide(L)'
;MIDFWQSLSANTRYSVIVCVIVAVLGLLSMGILGFALYYPVCFLFKNYPSINSWRGDWVWPATISVGIFWSFGFIFAGLAVHFLAKVTSSKIIIYFVYGLMLYLWAAILWYIVIIGNKDNLV
;
A
#
# COMPACT_ATOMS: atom_id res chain seq x y z
N MET A 1 -25.18 -7.53 -26.36
CA MET A 1 -24.02 -7.73 -25.45
C MET A 1 -23.81 -9.20 -25.11
N ILE A 2 -24.91 -9.94 -24.82
CA ILE A 2 -24.91 -11.40 -24.64
C ILE A 2 -24.47 -12.11 -25.93
N ASP A 3 -24.91 -11.65 -27.11
CA ASP A 3 -24.53 -12.25 -28.40
C ASP A 3 -23.02 -12.13 -28.68
N PHE A 4 -22.43 -10.99 -28.33
CA PHE A 4 -20.99 -10.78 -28.43
C PHE A 4 -20.22 -11.73 -27.51
N TRP A 5 -20.65 -11.88 -26.25
CA TRP A 5 -20.05 -12.83 -25.31
C TRP A 5 -20.14 -14.27 -25.80
N GLN A 6 -21.26 -14.68 -26.40
CA GLN A 6 -21.45 -16.02 -26.94
C GLN A 6 -20.64 -16.28 -28.22
N SER A 7 -20.32 -15.22 -28.99
CA SER A 7 -19.44 -15.31 -30.17
C SER A 7 -17.97 -15.56 -29.83
N LEU A 8 -17.55 -15.30 -28.58
CA LEU A 8 -16.18 -15.50 -28.13
C LEU A 8 -15.86 -16.98 -27.88
N SER A 9 -14.63 -17.38 -28.23
CA SER A 9 -14.12 -18.71 -27.92
C SER A 9 -14.22 -19.00 -26.41
N ALA A 10 -14.44 -20.26 -26.04
CA ALA A 10 -14.52 -20.66 -24.63
C ALA A 10 -13.28 -20.24 -23.83
N ASN A 11 -12.09 -20.34 -24.45
CA ASN A 11 -10.82 -19.92 -23.85
C ASN A 11 -10.80 -18.42 -23.56
N THR A 12 -11.26 -17.60 -24.51
CA THR A 12 -11.31 -16.13 -24.32
C THR A 12 -12.25 -15.74 -23.19
N ARG A 13 -13.44 -16.37 -23.11
CA ARG A 13 -14.39 -16.13 -22.02
C ARG A 13 -13.80 -16.51 -20.66
N TYR A 14 -13.14 -17.65 -20.58
CA TYR A 14 -12.46 -18.10 -19.37
C TYR A 14 -11.33 -17.13 -18.96
N SER A 15 -10.49 -16.71 -19.91
CA SER A 15 -9.41 -15.76 -19.64
C SER A 15 -9.91 -14.41 -19.12
N VAL A 16 -11.04 -13.90 -19.63
CA VAL A 16 -11.67 -12.67 -19.11
C VAL A 16 -12.12 -12.86 -17.66
N ILE A 17 -12.76 -13.98 -17.33
CA ILE A 17 -13.18 -14.29 -15.95
C ILE A 17 -11.96 -14.36 -15.02
N VAL A 18 -10.91 -15.08 -15.44
CA VAL A 18 -9.66 -15.17 -14.67
C VAL A 18 -9.00 -13.81 -14.49
N CYS A 19 -8.99 -12.97 -15.53
CA CYS A 19 -8.45 -11.61 -15.45
C CYS A 19 -9.17 -10.78 -14.38
N VAL A 20 -10.51 -10.84 -14.34
CA VAL A 20 -11.30 -10.14 -13.31
C VAL A 20 -10.98 -10.68 -11.91
N ILE A 21 -10.93 -12.01 -11.74
CA ILE A 21 -10.59 -12.63 -10.45
C ILE A 21 -9.21 -12.16 -9.98
N VAL A 22 -8.20 -12.23 -10.85
CA VAL A 22 -6.82 -11.83 -10.52
C VAL A 22 -6.72 -10.33 -10.24
N ALA A 23 -7.45 -9.49 -10.97
CA ALA A 23 -7.50 -8.05 -10.70
C ALA A 23 -8.08 -7.74 -9.32
N VAL A 24 -9.18 -8.41 -8.94
CA VAL A 24 -9.78 -8.28 -7.60
C VAL A 24 -8.81 -8.78 -6.53
N LEU A 25 -8.15 -9.92 -6.75
CA LEU A 25 -7.14 -10.44 -5.82
C LEU A 25 -5.94 -9.50 -5.67
N GLY A 26 -5.50 -8.86 -6.76
CA GLY A 26 -4.46 -7.84 -6.73
C GLY A 26 -4.84 -6.61 -5.91
N LEU A 27 -6.08 -6.13 -6.07
CA LEU A 27 -6.62 -5.02 -5.26
C LEU A 27 -6.71 -5.39 -3.78
N LEU A 28 -7.21 -6.59 -3.46
CA LEU A 28 -7.26 -7.11 -2.10
C LEU A 28 -5.86 -7.23 -1.50
N SER A 29 -4.88 -7.71 -2.26
CA SER A 29 -3.49 -7.83 -1.82
C SER A 29 -2.89 -6.47 -1.45
N MET A 30 -3.09 -5.45 -2.30
CA MET A 30 -2.60 -4.10 -2.02
C MET A 30 -3.33 -3.42 -0.85
N GLY A 31 -4.64 -3.67 -0.69
CA GLY A 31 -5.38 -3.20 0.48
C GLY A 31 -4.93 -3.87 1.78
N ILE A 32 -4.69 -5.19 1.78
CA ILE A 32 -4.13 -5.89 2.94
C ILE A 32 -2.74 -5.33 3.28
N LEU A 33 -1.90 -5.09 2.28
CA LEU A 33 -0.59 -4.45 2.47
C LEU A 33 -0.74 -3.06 3.12
N GLY A 34 -1.63 -2.21 2.61
CA GLY A 34 -1.88 -0.89 3.19
C GLY A 34 -2.28 -0.97 4.67
N PHE A 35 -3.19 -1.88 5.02
CA PHE A 35 -3.59 -2.09 6.42
C PHE A 35 -2.46 -2.63 7.28
N ALA A 36 -1.66 -3.57 6.75
CA ALA A 36 -0.49 -4.10 7.45
C ALA A 36 0.55 -3.00 7.73
N LEU A 37 0.71 -2.05 6.80
CA LEU A 37 1.59 -0.89 6.97
C LEU A 37 1.08 0.11 8.01
N TYR A 38 -0.23 0.17 8.28
CA TYR A 38 -0.79 1.06 9.30
C TYR A 38 -0.43 0.62 10.71
N TYR A 39 -0.53 -0.67 11.01
CA TYR A 39 -0.27 -1.23 12.35
C TYR A 39 1.06 -0.79 12.99
N PRO A 40 2.21 -0.81 12.31
CA PRO A 40 3.48 -0.40 12.91
C PRO A 40 3.64 1.12 13.02
N VAL A 41 2.83 1.94 12.34
CA VAL A 41 2.95 3.41 12.38
C VAL A 41 1.80 4.09 13.12
N CYS A 42 0.73 3.36 13.43
CA CYS A 42 -0.50 3.92 13.99
C CYS A 42 -0.26 4.68 15.31
N PHE A 43 0.76 4.28 16.07
CA PHE A 43 1.07 4.92 17.34
C PHE A 43 1.68 6.32 17.23
N LEU A 44 2.13 6.70 16.03
CA LEU A 44 2.68 8.03 15.76
C LEU A 44 1.58 9.09 15.60
N PHE A 45 0.31 8.70 15.49
CA PHE A 45 -0.79 9.62 15.23
C PHE A 45 -1.62 9.91 16.50
N LYS A 46 -1.93 11.18 16.72
CA LYS A 46 -2.67 11.67 17.90
C LYS A 46 -4.13 11.21 17.83
N ASN A 47 -4.70 10.74 18.95
CA ASN A 47 -6.01 10.09 19.03
C ASN A 47 -6.17 8.92 18.05
N TYR A 48 -5.45 7.84 18.34
CA TYR A 48 -5.52 6.50 17.73
C TYR A 48 -6.95 6.07 17.36
N PRO A 49 -7.49 6.40 16.17
CA PRO A 49 -8.74 5.81 15.77
C PRO A 49 -8.36 4.38 15.40
N SER A 50 -8.92 3.40 16.12
CA SER A 50 -8.69 2.01 15.73
C SER A 50 -9.15 1.87 14.28
N ILE A 51 -8.52 1.02 13.48
CA ILE A 51 -8.97 0.77 12.10
C ILE A 51 -10.46 0.39 12.05
N ASN A 52 -10.96 -0.23 13.13
CA ASN A 52 -12.36 -0.63 13.28
C ASN A 52 -13.33 0.55 13.50
N SER A 53 -12.82 1.75 13.83
CA SER A 53 -13.63 2.96 13.96
C SER A 53 -13.73 3.73 12.65
N TRP A 54 -12.90 3.43 11.64
CA TRP A 54 -12.99 4.06 10.33
C TRP A 54 -14.23 3.55 9.59
N ARG A 55 -15.06 4.49 9.13
CA ARG A 55 -16.25 4.21 8.34
C ARG A 55 -16.30 5.15 7.14
N GLY A 56 -16.93 4.69 6.07
CA GLY A 56 -17.15 5.47 4.86
C GLY A 56 -16.32 4.99 3.66
N ASP A 57 -16.69 5.50 2.50
CA ASP A 57 -16.20 5.02 1.20
C ASP A 57 -14.72 5.39 0.94
N TRP A 58 -14.15 6.28 1.76
CA TRP A 58 -12.76 6.72 1.63
C TRP A 58 -11.73 5.70 2.14
N VAL A 59 -12.13 4.84 3.09
CA VAL A 59 -11.20 3.97 3.83
C VAL A 59 -10.49 3.01 2.89
N TRP A 60 -11.25 2.30 2.04
CA TRP A 60 -10.68 1.29 1.15
C TRP A 60 -9.80 1.87 0.03
N PRO A 61 -10.22 2.92 -0.71
CA PRO A 61 -9.35 3.62 -1.65
C PRO A 61 -8.09 4.18 -1.00
N ALA A 62 -8.19 4.73 0.21
CA ALA A 62 -7.03 5.24 0.94
C ALA A 62 -6.05 4.11 1.29
N THR A 63 -6.53 2.99 1.82
CA THR A 63 -5.69 1.83 2.16
C THR A 63 -4.98 1.27 0.92
N ILE A 64 -5.71 1.07 -0.20
CA ILE A 64 -5.10 0.62 -1.46
C ILE A 64 -4.04 1.62 -1.93
N SER A 65 -4.37 2.92 -1.90
CA SER A 65 -3.45 3.98 -2.33
C SER A 65 -2.17 3.94 -1.51
N VAL A 66 -2.26 3.83 -0.18
CA VAL A 66 -1.07 3.69 0.68
C VAL A 66 -0.26 2.44 0.30
N GLY A 67 -0.91 1.29 0.09
CA GLY A 67 -0.22 0.07 -0.33
C GLY A 67 0.54 0.22 -1.66
N ILE A 68 -0.07 0.88 -2.64
CA ILE A 68 0.57 1.17 -3.94
C ILE A 68 1.71 2.18 -3.77
N PHE A 69 1.44 3.32 -3.13
CA PHE A 69 2.42 4.41 -3.00
C PHE A 69 3.59 4.06 -2.07
N TRP A 70 3.43 3.09 -1.17
CA TRP A 70 4.52 2.62 -0.33
C TRP A 70 5.67 2.04 -1.15
N SER A 71 5.39 1.49 -2.34
CA SER A 71 6.43 0.98 -3.25
C SER A 71 7.44 2.05 -3.70
N PHE A 72 7.05 3.34 -3.75
CA PHE A 72 8.00 4.42 -4.04
C PHE A 72 9.04 4.61 -2.93
N GLY A 73 8.75 4.15 -1.71
CA GLY A 73 9.70 4.10 -0.60
C GLY A 73 10.97 3.33 -0.94
N PHE A 74 10.88 2.30 -1.80
CA PHE A 74 12.03 1.53 -2.24
C PHE A 74 13.04 2.35 -3.05
N ILE A 75 12.59 3.36 -3.79
CA ILE A 75 13.48 4.27 -4.54
C ILE A 75 14.30 5.09 -3.55
N PHE A 76 13.64 5.69 -2.55
CA PHE A 76 14.31 6.48 -1.52
C PHE A 76 15.24 5.64 -0.64
N ALA A 77 14.79 4.45 -0.24
CA ALA A 77 15.59 3.51 0.54
C ALA A 77 16.81 3.01 -0.25
N GLY A 78 16.64 2.73 -1.55
CA GLY A 78 17.73 2.34 -2.44
C GLY A 78 18.78 3.45 -2.62
N LEU A 79 18.34 4.70 -2.80
CA LEU A 79 19.24 5.86 -2.86
C LEU A 79 20.00 6.04 -1.54
N ALA A 80 19.30 5.99 -0.41
CA ALA A 80 19.92 6.10 0.92
C ALA A 80 21.00 5.03 1.13
N VAL A 81 20.71 3.77 0.78
CA VAL A 81 21.68 2.68 0.84
C VAL A 81 22.85 2.90 -0.11
N HIS A 82 22.62 3.38 -1.33
CA HIS A 82 23.69 3.64 -2.30
C HIS A 82 24.70 4.66 -1.77
N PHE A 83 24.24 5.73 -1.13
CA PHE A 83 25.13 6.71 -0.51
C PHE A 83 25.78 6.16 0.76
N LEU A 84 25.02 5.45 1.60
CA LEU A 84 25.50 4.91 2.86
C LEU A 84 26.57 3.82 2.68
N ALA A 85 26.47 3.01 1.62
CA ALA A 85 27.45 2.00 1.26
C ALA A 85 28.83 2.58 0.92
N LYS A 86 28.91 3.89 0.60
CA LYS A 86 30.20 4.59 0.40
C LYS A 86 30.86 4.99 1.71
N VAL A 87 30.11 5.02 2.81
CA VAL A 87 30.56 5.46 4.14
C VAL A 87 30.78 4.28 5.09
N THR A 88 29.98 3.22 4.97
CA THR A 88 30.08 2.03 5.82
C THR A 88 29.92 0.75 5.04
N SER A 89 30.71 -0.27 5.39
CA SER A 89 30.59 -1.64 4.87
C SER A 89 29.73 -2.53 5.78
N SER A 90 29.21 -2.00 6.89
CA SER A 90 28.43 -2.79 7.83
C SER A 90 27.03 -3.06 7.27
N LYS A 91 26.78 -4.34 6.96
CA LYS A 91 25.49 -4.81 6.43
C LYS A 91 24.32 -4.51 7.38
N ILE A 92 24.56 -4.61 8.69
CA ILE A 92 23.53 -4.35 9.71
C ILE A 92 23.05 -2.90 9.62
N ILE A 93 23.99 -1.95 9.54
CA ILE A 93 23.65 -0.51 9.47
C ILE A 93 22.91 -0.21 8.16
N ILE A 94 23.36 -0.79 7.04
CA ILE A 94 22.71 -0.63 5.74
C ILE A 94 21.26 -1.14 5.76
N TYR A 95 21.02 -2.36 6.26
CA TYR A 95 19.66 -2.91 6.34
C TYR A 95 18.78 -2.16 7.33
N PHE A 96 19.35 -1.69 8.45
CA PHE A 96 18.62 -0.90 9.42
C PHE A 96 18.14 0.42 8.81
N VAL A 97 19.01 1.15 8.11
CA VAL A 97 18.64 2.42 7.45
C VAL A 97 17.63 2.17 6.34
N TYR A 98 17.78 1.08 5.57
CA TYR A 98 16.81 0.71 4.54
C TYR A 98 15.41 0.47 5.14
N GLY A 99 15.33 -0.33 6.20
CA GLY A 99 14.07 -0.59 6.91
C GLY A 99 13.47 0.69 7.51
N LEU A 100 14.31 1.55 8.09
CA LEU A 100 13.88 2.82 8.67
C LEU A 100 13.33 3.78 7.59
N MET A 101 13.95 3.83 6.41
CA MET A 101 13.43 4.63 5.29
C MET A 101 12.04 4.16 4.83
N LEU A 102 11.84 2.84 4.69
CA LEU A 102 10.54 2.27 4.34
C LEU A 102 9.48 2.49 5.42
N TYR A 103 9.89 2.40 6.69
CA TYR A 103 9.03 2.68 7.83
C TYR A 103 8.59 4.15 7.88
N LEU A 104 9.53 5.08 7.74
CA LEU A 104 9.23 6.51 7.70
C LEU A 104 8.34 6.87 6.51
N TRP A 105 8.57 6.26 5.34
CA TRP A 105 7.71 6.47 4.18
C TRP A 105 6.27 5.99 4.44
N ALA A 106 6.09 4.82 5.07
CA ALA A 106 4.76 4.36 5.48
C ALA A 106 4.08 5.35 6.45
N ALA A 107 4.83 5.88 7.41
CA ALA A 107 4.31 6.87 8.36
C ALA A 107 3.87 8.17 7.67
N ILE A 108 4.66 8.66 6.70
CA ILE A 108 4.32 9.86 5.92
C ILE A 108 3.05 9.64 5.10
N LEU A 109 2.92 8.50 4.40
CA LEU A 109 1.74 8.20 3.60
C LEU A 109 0.47 8.15 4.47
N TRP A 110 0.52 7.45 5.60
CA TRP A 110 -0.61 7.39 6.53
C TRP A 110 -0.93 8.74 7.16
N TYR A 111 0.09 9.56 7.47
CA TYR A 111 -0.10 10.92 7.94
C TYR A 111 -0.90 11.77 6.94
N ILE A 112 -0.51 11.73 5.66
CA ILE A 112 -1.19 12.46 4.57
C ILE A 112 -2.64 12.00 4.42
N VAL A 113 -2.90 10.70 4.49
CA VAL A 113 -4.26 10.15 4.41
C VAL A 113 -5.11 10.61 5.59
N ILE A 114 -4.59 10.52 6.81
CA ILE A 114 -5.33 10.88 8.03
C ILE A 114 -5.64 12.38 8.05
N ILE A 115 -4.67 13.25 7.70
CA ILE A 115 -4.91 14.69 7.69
C ILE A 115 -5.91 15.09 6.60
N GLY A 116 -5.86 14.45 5.44
CA GLY A 116 -6.80 14.70 4.34
C GLY A 116 -8.22 14.20 4.60
N ASN A 117 -8.40 13.26 5.52
CA ASN A 117 -9.69 12.68 5.87
C ASN A 117 -10.12 13.02 7.30
N LYS A 118 -9.51 14.04 7.91
CA LYS A 118 -9.73 14.39 9.32
C LYS A 118 -11.21 14.64 9.64
N ASP A 119 -11.97 15.22 8.72
CA ASP A 119 -13.40 15.51 8.89
C ASP A 119 -14.28 14.23 8.89
N ASN A 120 -13.78 13.13 8.33
CA ASN A 120 -14.47 11.83 8.31
C ASN A 120 -14.08 10.93 9.51
N LEU A 121 -13.16 11.40 10.36
CA LEU A 121 -12.62 10.67 11.50
C LEU A 121 -13.23 11.10 12.85
N VAL A 122 -14.09 12.13 12.86
CA VAL A 122 -14.78 12.68 14.03
C VAL A 122 -16.25 12.28 14.03
#